data_AF-A0A7W1RNY1-F1
#
_entry.id   AF-A0A7W1RNY1-F1
#
_cell.length_a   1.000
_cell.length_b   1.000
_cell.length_c   1.000
_cell.angle_alpha   90.00
_cell.angle_beta   90.00
_cell.angle_gamma   90.00
#
_symmetry.space_group_name_H-M   'P 1'
#
loop_
_entity.id
_entity.type
_entity.pdbx_description
1 polymer ?
#
loop_
_entity_poly.entity_id
_entity_poly.type
_entity_poly.pdbx_seq_one_letter_code
_entity_poly.pdbx_strand_id
1 'polypeptide(L)' 'VFCQAHDVDNLYVVDGSFFCSSGAVNPSLTIAANALRVGDHIFERLGT' A
#
# COMPACT_ATOMS: atom_id res chain seq x y z
N VAL A 1 -1.01 6.81 5.42
CA VAL A 1 0.44 6.54 5.27
C VAL A 1 0.63 5.03 5.37
N PHE A 2 1.40 4.38 4.48
CA PHE A 2 1.55 2.92 4.34
C PHE A 2 0.28 2.07 4.11
N CYS A 3 -0.82 2.67 3.67
CA CYS A 3 -2.08 1.96 3.40
C CYS A 3 -2.63 1.13 4.59
N GLN A 4 -2.28 1.54 5.81
CA GLN A 4 -2.82 1.00 7.06
C GLN A 4 -4.19 1.61 7.33
N ALA A 5 -5.13 0.80 7.83
CA ALA A 5 -6.43 1.29 8.29
C ALA A 5 -6.26 2.22 9.50
N HIS A 6 -7.12 3.24 9.59
CA HIS A 6 -7.04 4.23 10.66
C HIS A 6 -7.43 3.67 12.04
N ASP A 7 -8.39 2.75 12.07
CA ASP A 7 -8.97 2.23 13.32
C ASP A 7 -8.39 0.86 13.73
N VAL A 8 -7.52 0.26 12.90
CA VAL A 8 -7.01 -1.11 13.11
C VAL A 8 -5.52 -1.19 12.79
N ASP A 9 -4.71 -1.43 13.81
CA ASP A 9 -3.25 -1.27 13.76
C ASP A 9 -2.49 -2.28 12.88
N ASN A 10 -3.10 -3.41 12.55
CA ASN A 10 -2.48 -4.49 11.76
C ASN A 10 -3.26 -4.82 10.48
N LEU A 11 -4.18 -3.93 10.07
CA LEU A 11 -4.95 -4.07 8.85
C LEU A 11 -4.41 -3.14 7.76
N TYR A 12 -4.13 -3.71 6.60
CA TYR A 12 -3.60 -3.00 5.45
C TYR A 12 -4.40 -3.37 4.19
N VAL A 13 -4.58 -2.42 3.29
CA VAL A 13 -5.22 -2.64 1.99
C VAL A 13 -4.26 -2.22 0.88
N VAL A 14 -3.97 -3.13 -0.05
CA VAL A 14 -3.00 -2.89 -1.12
C VAL A 14 -3.59 -3.24 -2.49
N ASP A 15 -4.16 -2.26 -3.19
CA ASP A 15 -4.72 -2.35 -4.54
C ASP A 15 -4.69 -1.00 -5.32
N GLY A 16 -5.56 -0.80 -6.31
CA GLY A 16 -5.72 0.50 -6.97
C GLY A 16 -6.68 1.47 -6.28
N SER A 17 -7.46 1.03 -5.29
CA SER A 17 -8.52 1.81 -4.65
C SER A 17 -8.01 2.94 -3.75
N PHE A 18 -6.80 2.82 -3.22
CA PHE A 18 -6.18 3.88 -2.41
C PHE A 18 -5.52 4.99 -3.26
N PHE A 19 -5.53 4.88 -4.59
CA PHE A 19 -5.10 5.98 -5.45
C PHE A 19 -6.10 7.13 -5.35
N CYS A 20 -5.79 8.13 -4.53
CA CYS A 20 -6.59 9.34 -4.38
C CYS A 20 -6.53 10.28 -5.60
N SER A 21 -5.89 9.86 -6.69
CA SER A 21 -5.72 10.63 -7.92
C SER A 21 -6.07 9.80 -9.15
N SER A 22 -6.53 10.48 -10.20
CA SER A 22 -6.69 9.87 -11.52
C SER A 22 -5.31 9.73 -12.19
N GLY A 23 -5.03 8.54 -12.72
CA GLY A 23 -3.80 8.28 -13.49
C GLY A 23 -3.94 8.73 -14.95
N ALA A 24 -2.89 9.34 -15.51
CA ALA A 24 -2.84 9.68 -16.94
C ALA A 24 -2.50 8.48 -17.84
N VAL A 25 -1.82 7.47 -17.28
CA VAL A 25 -1.38 6.24 -17.95
C VAL A 25 -1.75 5.03 -17.08
N ASN A 26 -1.56 3.82 -17.62
CA ASN A 26 -1.86 2.58 -16.91
C ASN A 26 -1.16 2.53 -15.52
N PRO A 27 -1.92 2.41 -14.40
CA PRO A 27 -1.35 2.51 -13.05
C PRO A 27 -0.81 1.17 -12.51
N SER A 28 -0.85 0.08 -13.27
CA SER A 28 -0.55 -1.26 -12.75
C SER A 28 0.83 -1.37 -12.12
N LEU A 29 1.87 -0.81 -12.75
CA LEU A 29 3.22 -0.82 -12.19
C LEU A 29 3.36 0.10 -10.99
N THR A 30 2.60 1.19 -10.91
CA THR A 30 2.58 2.07 -9.75
C THR A 30 1.91 1.40 -8.55
N ILE A 31 0.84 0.64 -8.78
CA ILE A 31 0.20 -0.20 -7.75
C ILE A 31 1.18 -1.26 -7.25
N ALA A 32 1.86 -1.98 -8.16
CA ALA A 32 2.85 -2.99 -7.80
C ALA A 32 4.02 -2.41 -6.99
N ALA A 33 4.56 -1.27 -7.41
CA ALA A 33 5.63 -0.58 -6.67
C ALA A 33 5.17 -0.15 -5.26
N ASN A 34 3.94 0.35 -5.14
CA ASN A 34 3.37 0.69 -3.84
C ASN A 34 3.17 -0.54 -2.95
N ALA A 35 2.80 -1.68 -3.54
CA ALA A 35 2.61 -2.94 -2.82
C ALA A 35 3.90 -3.42 -2.17
N LEU A 36 5.01 -3.41 -2.92
CA LEU A 36 6.33 -3.76 -2.39
C LEU A 36 6.74 -2.82 -1.24
N ARG A 37 6.57 -1.51 -1.44
CA ARG A 37 6.85 -0.49 -0.40
C ARG A 37 6.06 -0.72 0.90
N VAL A 38 4.80 -1.14 0.81
CA VAL A 38 3.98 -1.47 1.99
C VAL A 38 4.43 -2.80 2.60
N GLY A 39 4.79 -3.78 1.77
CA GLY A 39 5.33 -5.07 2.22
C GLY A 39 6.60 -4.91 3.05
N ASP A 40 7.55 -4.08 2.60
CA ASP A 40 8.79 -3.79 3.32
C ASP A 40 8.48 -3.18 4.70
N HIS A 41 7.55 -2.22 4.77
CA HIS A 41 7.11 -1.62 6.03
C HIS A 41 6.46 -2.63 6.99
N ILE A 42 5.65 -3.55 6.47
CA ILE A 42 5.06 -4.62 7.28
C ILE A 42 6.16 -5.55 7.81
N PHE A 43 7.13 -5.92 6.97
CA PHE A 43 8.25 -6.75 7.35
C PHE A 43 9.11 -6.07 8.43
N GLU A 44 9.42 -4.78 8.30
CA GLU A 44 10.16 -4.03 9.34
C GLU A 44 9.39 -3.93 10.67
N ARG A 45 8.05 -3.82 10.63
CA ARG A 45 7.22 -3.71 11.84
C ARG A 45 6.95 -5.04 12.54
N LEU A 46 6.78 -6.12 11.78
CA LEU A 46 6.23 -7.40 12.27
C LEU A 46 7.16 -8.60 12.02
N GLY A 47 8.20 -8.44 11.20
CA GLY A 47 9.20 -9.48 10.97
C GLY A 47 10.04 -9.70 12.22
N THR A 48 10.02 -10.92 12.73
CA THR A 48 10.94 -11.43 13.77
C THR A 48 12.33 -11.68 13.23
#